data_AF-A0A357AUW7-F1
#
_entry.id   AF-A0A357AUW7-F1
#
_cell.length_a   1.000
_cell.length_b   1.000
_cell.length_c   1.000
_cell.angle_alpha   90.00
_cell.angle_beta   90.00
_cell.angle_gamma   90.00
#
_symmetry.space_group_name_H-M   'P 1'
#
loop_
_entity.id
_entity.type
_entity.pdbx_description
1 polymer ?
#
loop_
_entity_poly.entity_id
_entity_poly.type
_entity_poly.pdbx_seq_one_letter_code
_entity_poly.pdbx_strand_id
1 'polypeptide(L)' 'MFPMPDLTTTQWALVLGGLGLFVLVSLYSIWDAFHREFASTAEKMAWIQLSVLVPFLGGVTYLLLGKKRGQKIP' A
#
# COMPACT_ATOMS: atom_id res chain seq x y z
N MET A 1 -9.19 -26.10 17.25
CA MET A 1 -8.11 -25.08 17.14
C MET A 1 -7.24 -25.46 15.96
N PHE A 2 -6.83 -24.51 15.13
CA PHE A 2 -5.84 -24.81 14.09
C PHE A 2 -4.47 -25.06 14.76
N PRO A 3 -3.70 -26.08 14.36
CA PRO A 3 -2.35 -26.27 14.89
C PRO A 3 -1.50 -25.06 14.49
N MET A 4 -0.88 -24.42 15.48
CA MET A 4 0.07 -23.34 15.19
C MET A 4 1.34 -23.96 14.59
N PRO A 5 1.83 -23.45 13.45
CA PRO A 5 3.06 -23.96 12.87
C PRO A 5 4.26 -23.72 13.81
N ASP A 6 5.11 -24.73 13.98
CA ASP A 6 6.35 -24.62 14.74
C ASP A 6 7.44 -24.00 13.85
N LEU A 7 7.45 -22.68 13.79
CA LEU A 7 8.41 -21.90 13.00
C LEU A 7 9.51 -21.36 13.91
N THR A 8 10.74 -21.39 13.42
CA THR A 8 11.88 -20.73 14.06
C THR A 8 11.69 -19.21 14.11
N THR A 9 12.39 -18.54 15.03
CA THR A 9 12.38 -17.07 15.14
C THR A 9 12.69 -16.38 13.80
N THR A 10 13.63 -16.91 13.03
CA THR A 10 13.99 -16.39 11.70
C THR A 10 12.84 -16.52 10.71
N GLN A 11 12.13 -17.64 10.70
CA GLN A 11 10.98 -17.83 9.82
C GLN A 11 9.83 -16.89 10.18
N TRP A 12 9.55 -16.70 11.47
CA TRP A 12 8.58 -15.70 11.92
C TRP A 12 8.98 -14.28 11.51
N ALA A 13 10.26 -13.92 11.66
CA ALA A 13 10.76 -12.62 11.24
C ALA A 13 10.57 -12.40 9.72
N LEU A 14 10.80 -13.42 8.89
CA LEU A 14 10.57 -13.35 7.45
C LEU A 14 9.09 -13.19 7.10
N VAL A 15 8.21 -13.96 7.75
CA VAL A 15 6.76 -13.88 7.53
C VAL A 15 6.23 -12.50 7.93
N LEU A 16 6.56 -12.04 9.13
CA LEU A 16 6.11 -10.74 9.64
C LEU A 16 6.74 -9.59 8.86
N GLY A 17 8.00 -9.70 8.48
CA GLY A 17 8.69 -8.72 7.65
C GLY A 17 8.07 -8.61 6.25
N GLY A 18 7.80 -9.75 5.60
CA GLY A 18 7.14 -9.78 4.30
C GLY A 18 5.72 -9.23 4.34
N LEU A 19 4.91 -9.66 5.31
CA LEU A 19 3.56 -9.15 5.52
C LEU A 19 3.58 -7.65 5.84
N GLY A 20 4.49 -7.24 6.72
CA GLY A 20 4.71 -5.85 7.09
C GLY A 20 5.02 -4.99 5.86
N LEU A 21 5.95 -5.41 5.02
CA LEU A 21 6.26 -4.72 3.76
C LEU A 21 5.02 -4.58 2.86
N PHE A 22 4.25 -5.66 2.72
CA PHE A 22 3.03 -5.69 1.89
C PHE A 22 1.99 -4.65 2.35
N VAL A 23 1.77 -4.59 3.67
CA VAL A 23 0.87 -3.62 4.30
C VAL A 23 1.42 -2.19 4.18
N LEU A 24 2.72 -2.00 4.46
CA LEU A 24 3.36 -0.70 4.41
C LEU A 24 3.30 -0.06 3.02
N VAL A 25 3.45 -0.84 1.95
CA VAL A 25 3.30 -0.34 0.56
C VAL A 25 1.89 0.23 0.34
N SER A 26 0.86 -0.48 0.81
CA SER A 26 -0.53 -0.06 0.66
C SER A 26 -0.81 1.22 1.46
N LEU A 27 -0.40 1.24 2.73
CA LEU A 27 -0.57 2.39 3.62
C LEU A 27 0.20 3.62 3.11
N TYR A 28 1.44 3.43 2.67
CA TYR A 28 2.25 4.52 2.10
C TYR A 28 1.61 5.09 0.83
N SER A 29 1.03 4.24 -0.01
CA SER A 29 0.36 4.69 -1.24
C SER A 29 -0.86 5.54 -0.94
N ILE A 30 -1.69 5.13 0.02
CA ILE A 30 -2.85 5.89 0.49
C ILE A 30 -2.39 7.23 1.08
N TRP A 31 -1.40 7.19 1.97
CA TRP A 31 -0.81 8.39 2.57
C TRP A 31 -0.28 9.36 1.51
N ASP A 32 0.55 8.89 0.57
CA ASP A 32 1.13 9.71 -0.49
C ASP A 32 0.04 10.29 -1.41
N ALA A 33 -1.06 9.56 -1.67
CA ALA A 33 -2.20 10.08 -2.41
C ALA A 33 -2.94 11.21 -1.67
N PHE A 34 -3.05 11.14 -0.34
CA PHE A 34 -3.62 12.24 0.45
C PHE A 34 -2.73 13.50 0.45
N HIS A 35 -1.41 13.34 0.35
CA HIS A 35 -0.42 14.43 0.35
C HIS A 35 -0.13 15.00 -1.05
N ARG A 36 -0.97 14.66 -2.04
CA ARG A 36 -0.86 15.15 -3.41
C ARG A 36 -2.14 15.80 -3.88
N GLU A 37 -2.02 16.80 -4.73
CA GLU A 37 -3.13 17.31 -5.53
C GLU A 37 -3.20 16.58 -6.87
N PHE A 38 -4.39 16.11 -7.21
CA PHE A 38 -4.68 15.46 -8.50
C PHE A 38 -5.56 16.38 -9.33
N ALA A 39 -5.67 16.11 -10.63
CA ALA A 39 -6.51 16.89 -11.54
C ALA A 39 -8.00 16.91 -11.12
N SER A 40 -8.45 15.90 -10.38
CA SER A 40 -9.79 15.88 -9.79
C SER A 40 -9.83 15.08 -8.49
N THR A 41 -10.80 15.38 -7.63
CA THR A 41 -11.10 14.59 -6.43
C THR A 41 -11.43 13.14 -6.76
N ALA A 42 -12.15 12.89 -7.85
CA ALA A 42 -12.49 11.53 -8.30
C ALA A 42 -11.23 10.71 -8.63
N GLU A 43 -10.24 11.31 -9.28
CA GLU A 43 -8.98 10.65 -9.57
C GLU A 43 -8.21 10.30 -8.28
N LYS A 44 -8.13 11.24 -7.32
CA LYS A 44 -7.54 10.97 -6.00
C LYS A 44 -8.23 9.79 -5.32
N MET A 45 -9.57 9.78 -5.31
CA MET A 45 -10.36 8.70 -4.70
C MET A 45 -10.16 7.36 -5.40
N ALA A 46 -10.06 7.32 -6.73
CA ALA A 46 -9.81 6.09 -7.47
C ALA A 46 -8.46 5.45 -7.08
N TRP A 47 -7.40 6.26 -6.93
CA TRP A 47 -6.10 5.77 -6.49
C TRP A 47 -6.09 5.25 -5.05
N ILE A 48 -6.80 5.93 -4.16
CA ILE A 48 -6.96 5.49 -2.77
C ILE A 48 -7.77 4.19 -2.72
N GLN A 49 -8.92 4.13 -3.39
CA GLN A 49 -9.77 2.93 -3.46
C GLN A 49 -9.00 1.74 -4.04
N LEU A 50 -8.24 1.95 -5.12
CA LEU A 50 -7.41 0.89 -5.70
C LEU A 50 -6.38 0.37 -4.68
N SER A 51 -5.73 1.28 -3.94
CA SER A 51 -4.73 0.91 -2.92
C SER A 51 -5.32 0.20 -1.70
N VAL A 52 -6.60 0.44 -1.38
CA VAL A 52 -7.33 -0.19 -0.27
C VAL A 52 -7.94 -1.54 -0.69
N LEU A 53 -8.66 -1.58 -1.82
CA LEU A 53 -9.43 -2.75 -2.26
C LEU A 53 -8.56 -3.83 -2.89
N VAL A 54 -7.41 -3.45 -3.44
CA VAL A 54 -6.42 -4.38 -3.97
C VAL A 54 -5.11 -4.12 -3.22
N PRO A 55 -4.97 -4.60 -1.97
CA PRO A 55 -3.78 -4.37 -1.17
C PRO A 55 -2.52 -4.83 -1.90
N PHE A 56 -1.42 -4.11 -1.66
CA PHE A 56 -0.13 -4.21 -2.34
C PHE A 56 -0.18 -3.95 -3.84
N LEU A 57 -0.94 -4.69 -4.64
CA LEU A 57 -0.96 -4.50 -6.09
C LEU A 57 -1.51 -3.12 -6.47
N GLY A 58 -2.55 -2.66 -5.79
CA GLY A 58 -3.11 -1.32 -5.96
C GLY A 58 -2.14 -0.24 -5.50
N GLY A 59 -1.44 -0.45 -4.38
CA GLY A 59 -0.39 0.45 -3.91
C GLY A 59 0.81 0.51 -4.86
N VAL A 60 1.29 -0.63 -5.36
CA VAL A 60 2.35 -0.70 -6.36
C VAL A 60 1.91 0.01 -7.65
N THR A 61 0.69 -0.24 -8.13
CA THR A 61 0.14 0.42 -9.32
C THR A 61 0.07 1.92 -9.13
N TYR A 62 -0.38 2.37 -7.95
CA TYR A 62 -0.35 3.77 -7.56
C TYR A 62 1.08 4.34 -7.61
N LEU A 63 2.06 3.71 -6.97
CA LEU A 63 3.42 4.21 -6.91
C LEU A 63 4.09 4.34 -8.28
N LEU A 64 3.78 3.42 -9.21
CA LEU A 64 4.34 3.41 -10.55
C LEU A 64 3.65 4.40 -11.51
N LEU A 65 2.31 4.52 -11.41
CA LEU A 65 1.48 5.27 -12.36
C LEU A 65 0.79 6.47 -11.70
N GLY A 66 0.03 6.24 -10.63
CA GLY A 66 -0.77 7.27 -9.96
C GLY A 66 0.05 8.40 -9.35
N LYS A 67 1.20 8.09 -8.74
CA LYS A 67 2.12 9.06 -8.14
C LYS A 67 2.59 10.13 -9.12
N LYS A 68 2.72 9.79 -10.41
CA LYS A 68 3.14 10.73 -11.47
C LYS A 68 2.02 11.70 -11.88
N ARG A 69 0.78 11.38 -11.55
CA ARG A 69 -0.40 12.19 -11.90
C ARG A 69 -0.72 13.24 -10.83
N GLY A 70 -0.29 13.02 -9.60
CA GLY A 70 -0.47 13.98 -8.50
C GLY A 70 0.77 14.86 -8.27
N GLN A 71 0.57 16.15 -8.03
CA GLN A 71 1.62 17.09 -7.60
C GLN A 71 1.70 17.12 -6.08
N LYS A 72 2.89 17.27 -5.50
CA LYS A 72 3.02 17.40 -4.04
C LYS A 72 2.38 18.70 -3.58
N ILE A 73 1.64 18.65 -2.50
CA ILE A 73 1.16 19.85 -1.81
C ILE A 73 2.39 20.58 -1.23
N PRO A 74 2.55 21.90 -1.47
CA PRO A 74 3.67 22.68 -0.95
C PRO A 74 3.65 22.81 0.58
#